data_AF-A0A660ZUD3-F1
#
_entry.id   AF-A0A660ZUD3-F1
#
_cell.length_a   1.000
_cell.length_b   1.000
_cell.length_c   1.000
_cell.angle_alpha   90.00
_cell.angle_beta   90.00
_cell.angle_gamma   90.00
#
_symmetry.space_group_name_H-M   'P 1'
#
loop_
_entity.id
_entity.type
_entity.pdbx_description
1 polymer ?
#
loop_
_entity_poly.entity_id
_entity_poly.type
_entity_poly.pdbx_seq_one_letter_code
_entity_poly.pdbx_strand_id
1 'polypeptide(L)'
;NYGVVGTGGSQVYLSECVLDSDMSTNVSVEGYLEGTGNHLAGGTWATLEFNRLSTIKFHGNHILNAGGWSVRAYSGPEPIEHFDLSGNYWGTTTTAQLDDWIYDHNDRESYWSIVDYLPLEGMPIPTEESSMGRLKARFSDQ
;
A
#
# COMPACT_ATOMS: atom_id res chain seq x y z
N ASN A 1 18.63 7.04 -6.53
CA ASN A 1 17.87 7.61 -7.66
C ASN A 1 16.40 7.40 -7.36
N TYR A 2 15.60 8.46 -7.32
CA TYR A 2 14.21 8.41 -6.89
C TYR A 2 13.30 9.08 -7.92
N GLY A 3 12.07 8.60 -8.07
CA GLY A 3 11.03 9.30 -8.84
C GLY A 3 10.47 10.48 -8.04
N VAL A 4 9.88 10.19 -6.88
CA VAL A 4 9.32 11.17 -5.95
C VAL A 4 9.87 10.93 -4.55
N VAL A 5 10.29 12.01 -3.89
CA VAL A 5 10.79 11.99 -2.51
C VAL A 5 10.07 13.05 -1.68
N GLY A 6 9.41 12.64 -0.61
CA GLY A 6 8.93 13.50 0.47
C GLY A 6 9.74 13.27 1.74
N THR A 7 10.26 14.33 2.36
CA THR A 7 11.08 14.23 3.60
C THR A 7 10.67 15.30 4.59
N GLY A 8 10.91 15.06 5.89
CA GLY A 8 10.70 16.09 6.91
C GLY A 8 9.23 16.47 7.11
N GLY A 9 8.32 15.50 6.97
CA GLY A 9 6.89 15.72 7.15
C GLY A 9 6.19 16.33 5.93
N SER A 10 6.79 16.19 4.74
CA SER A 10 6.16 16.61 3.49
C SER A 10 4.77 16.02 3.31
N GLN A 11 3.90 16.76 2.62
CA GLN A 11 2.64 16.25 2.08
C GLN A 11 2.79 16.10 0.57
N VAL A 12 2.60 14.88 0.08
CA VAL A 12 2.76 14.52 -1.32
C VAL A 12 1.41 14.04 -1.84
N TYR A 13 0.95 14.67 -2.93
CA TYR A 13 -0.28 14.32 -3.63
C TYR A 13 0.09 13.89 -5.04
N LEU A 14 -0.19 12.64 -5.39
CA LEU A 14 0.04 12.11 -6.74
C LEU A 14 -1.30 11.67 -7.32
N SER A 15 -1.67 12.21 -8.48
CA SER A 15 -2.90 11.79 -9.14
C SER A 15 -2.68 11.72 -10.64
N GLU A 16 -3.12 10.63 -11.24
CA GLU A 16 -3.03 10.40 -12.70
C GLU A 16 -1.60 10.54 -13.25
N CYS A 17 -0.58 10.28 -12.43
CA CYS A 17 0.82 10.36 -12.81
C CYS A 17 1.33 9.04 -13.40
N VAL A 18 2.27 9.13 -14.34
CA VAL A 18 3.04 7.98 -14.84
C VAL A 18 4.50 8.17 -14.47
N LEU A 19 5.05 7.20 -13.74
CA LEU A 19 6.44 7.20 -13.28
C LEU A 19 7.09 5.90 -13.77
N ASP A 20 7.68 5.93 -14.97
CA ASP A 20 8.10 4.74 -15.74
C ASP A 20 9.59 4.71 -16.13
N SER A 21 10.40 5.62 -15.59
CA SER A 21 11.83 5.71 -15.90
C SER A 21 12.72 4.84 -14.99
N ASP A 22 13.97 4.61 -15.41
CA ASP A 22 14.94 3.84 -14.62
C ASP A 22 15.29 4.55 -13.30
N MET A 23 14.84 3.98 -12.18
CA MET A 23 15.10 4.50 -10.84
C MET A 23 15.29 3.39 -9.80
N SER A 24 15.89 3.75 -8.66
CA SER A 24 16.09 2.81 -7.55
C SER A 24 14.79 2.63 -6.78
N THR A 25 14.18 3.75 -6.38
CA THR A 25 12.91 3.77 -5.65
C THR A 25 11.94 4.69 -6.37
N ASN A 26 10.71 4.26 -6.65
CA ASN A 26 9.76 5.11 -7.35
C ASN A 26 9.22 6.22 -6.44
N VAL A 27 8.54 5.85 -5.36
CA VAL A 27 8.01 6.81 -4.38
C VAL A 27 8.54 6.49 -2.99
N SER A 28 9.14 7.48 -2.36
CA SER A 28 9.55 7.42 -0.95
C SER A 28 9.02 8.64 -0.20
N VAL A 29 8.23 8.44 0.85
CA VAL A 29 7.61 9.55 1.59
C VAL A 29 7.77 9.35 3.10
N GLU A 30 8.54 10.23 3.73
CA GLU A 30 8.58 10.46 5.18
C GLU A 30 7.62 11.60 5.54
N GLY A 31 6.33 11.29 5.55
CA GLY A 31 5.25 12.25 5.75
C GLY A 31 3.93 11.72 5.22
N TYR A 32 3.09 12.59 4.70
CA TYR A 32 1.79 12.19 4.16
C TYR A 32 1.86 11.92 2.66
N LEU A 33 1.35 10.77 2.22
CA LEU A 33 1.14 10.43 0.82
C LEU A 33 -0.34 10.18 0.57
N GLU A 34 -0.90 10.90 -0.40
CA GLU A 34 -2.23 10.62 -0.93
C GLU A 34 -2.18 10.51 -2.45
N GLY A 35 -2.94 9.55 -3.01
CA GLY A 35 -3.00 9.45 -4.45
C GLY A 35 -3.85 8.33 -5.04
N THR A 36 -4.24 8.56 -6.29
CA THR A 36 -5.10 7.67 -7.07
C THR A 36 -4.84 7.80 -8.56
N GLY A 37 -5.13 6.75 -9.33
CA GLY A 37 -4.98 6.73 -10.78
C GLY A 37 -3.53 6.77 -11.26
N ASN A 38 -2.54 6.56 -10.38
CA ASN A 38 -1.14 6.60 -10.75
C ASN A 38 -0.67 5.27 -11.34
N HIS A 39 0.30 5.33 -12.24
CA HIS A 39 0.99 4.18 -12.81
C HIS A 39 2.48 4.26 -12.47
N LEU A 40 2.91 3.37 -11.56
CA LEU A 40 4.27 3.29 -11.07
C LEU A 40 4.93 2.06 -11.66
N ALA A 41 5.92 2.26 -12.55
CA ALA A 41 6.82 1.17 -12.91
C ALA A 41 7.81 0.95 -11.77
N GLY A 42 8.12 -0.31 -11.46
CA GLY A 42 8.94 -0.63 -10.29
C GLY A 42 10.33 0.00 -10.32
N GLY A 43 10.99 0.00 -9.16
CA GLY A 43 12.39 0.40 -9.04
C GLY A 43 13.32 -0.81 -8.91
N THR A 44 14.63 -0.59 -9.13
CA THR A 44 15.64 -1.64 -8.91
C THR A 44 15.81 -2.00 -7.43
N TRP A 45 15.29 -1.18 -6.52
CA TRP A 45 15.27 -1.42 -5.06
C TRP A 45 13.84 -1.57 -4.53
N ALA A 46 12.98 -0.58 -4.78
CA ALA A 46 11.58 -0.63 -4.36
C ALA A 46 10.68 0.18 -5.31
N THR A 47 9.40 -0.16 -5.39
CA THR A 47 8.41 0.73 -6.03
C THR A 47 7.97 1.77 -5.01
N LEU A 48 7.54 1.32 -3.84
CA LEU A 48 7.15 2.16 -2.71
C LEU A 48 8.06 1.92 -1.51
N GLU A 49 8.51 2.97 -0.84
CA GLU A 49 9.31 2.86 0.39
C GLU A 49 8.82 3.79 1.49
N PHE A 50 8.52 3.19 2.65
CA PHE A 50 7.87 3.85 3.79
C PHE A 50 8.56 3.53 5.11
N ASN A 51 8.43 4.44 6.07
CA ASN A 51 8.95 4.28 7.42
C ASN A 51 7.94 4.77 8.47
N ARG A 52 8.32 4.74 9.76
CA ARG A 52 7.46 5.18 10.87
C ARG A 52 6.91 6.61 10.82
N LEU A 53 7.38 7.45 9.90
CA LEU A 53 6.88 8.81 9.71
C LEU A 53 5.87 8.91 8.56
N SER A 54 5.63 7.80 7.85
CA SER A 54 4.74 7.74 6.70
C SER A 54 3.28 7.59 7.14
N THR A 55 2.38 8.31 6.49
CA THR A 55 0.93 8.12 6.57
C THR A 55 0.39 8.07 5.16
N ILE A 56 -0.41 7.06 4.82
CA ILE A 56 -0.67 6.70 3.42
C ILE A 56 -2.16 6.55 3.17
N LYS A 57 -2.62 7.18 2.09
CA LYS A 57 -3.93 6.98 1.47
C LYS A 57 -3.76 6.82 -0.02
N PHE A 58 -3.43 5.61 -0.46
CA PHE A 58 -2.97 5.39 -1.82
C PHE A 58 -3.71 4.20 -2.42
N HIS A 59 -4.79 4.47 -3.16
CA HIS A 59 -5.73 3.47 -3.67
C HIS A 59 -6.08 3.72 -5.14
N GLY A 60 -6.47 2.67 -5.87
CA GLY A 60 -6.80 2.77 -7.29
C GLY A 60 -5.58 3.14 -8.15
N ASN A 61 -4.40 2.64 -7.80
CA ASN A 61 -3.15 2.85 -8.53
C ASN A 61 -2.65 1.52 -9.11
N HIS A 62 -1.81 1.61 -10.13
CA HIS A 62 -1.03 0.50 -10.65
C HIS A 62 0.38 0.55 -10.04
N ILE A 63 0.69 -0.43 -9.18
CA ILE A 63 1.98 -0.59 -8.51
C ILE A 63 2.66 -1.82 -9.11
N LEU A 64 3.50 -1.62 -10.13
CA LEU A 64 4.09 -2.73 -10.87
C LEU A 64 5.48 -3.08 -10.35
N ASN A 65 5.73 -4.36 -10.09
CA ASN A 65 7.06 -4.84 -9.69
C ASN A 65 8.03 -4.85 -10.90
N ALA A 66 9.29 -4.43 -10.68
CA ALA A 66 10.35 -4.44 -11.70
C ALA A 66 11.67 -5.08 -11.22
N GLY A 67 11.60 -6.01 -10.26
CA GLY A 67 12.75 -6.79 -9.79
C GLY A 67 13.29 -6.43 -8.40
N GLY A 68 12.86 -5.30 -7.82
CA GLY A 68 13.01 -4.98 -6.40
C GLY A 68 11.75 -5.34 -5.59
N TRP A 69 11.58 -4.70 -4.44
CA TRP A 69 10.34 -4.80 -3.66
C TRP A 69 9.21 -3.99 -4.31
N SER A 70 7.99 -4.50 -4.29
CA SER A 70 6.81 -3.67 -4.60
C SER A 70 6.59 -2.65 -3.48
N VAL A 71 6.67 -3.09 -2.24
CA VAL A 71 6.63 -2.21 -1.06
C VAL A 71 7.73 -2.62 -0.09
N ARG A 72 8.48 -1.62 0.39
CA ARG A 72 9.39 -1.79 1.51
C ARG A 72 8.95 -0.90 2.66
N ALA A 73 8.39 -1.51 3.70
CA ALA A 73 7.89 -0.82 4.87
C ALA A 73 8.76 -1.20 6.08
N TYR A 74 9.67 -0.31 6.47
CA TYR A 74 10.77 -0.65 7.38
C TYR A 74 10.86 0.31 8.56
N SER A 75 11.52 -0.15 9.63
CA SER A 75 11.93 0.67 10.79
C SER A 75 10.79 1.42 11.51
N GLY A 76 10.48 0.99 12.73
CA GLY A 76 9.68 1.74 13.68
C GLY A 76 9.67 1.04 15.04
N PRO A 77 9.44 1.77 16.14
CA PRO A 77 9.09 1.15 17.41
C PRO A 77 7.65 0.62 17.36
N GLU A 78 7.28 -0.25 18.29
CA GLU A 78 5.86 -0.55 18.58
C GLU A 78 5.04 0.72 18.90
N PRO A 79 3.71 0.68 18.73
CA PRO A 79 2.84 -0.46 18.38
C PRO A 79 2.81 -0.80 16.89
N ILE A 80 2.53 -2.04 16.48
CA ILE A 80 2.45 -2.37 15.04
C ILE A 80 1.38 -1.51 14.34
N GLU A 81 1.71 -0.93 13.19
CA GLU A 81 0.81 -0.16 12.33
C GLU A 81 0.49 -0.89 11.02
N HIS A 82 -0.63 -0.51 10.42
CA HIS A 82 -1.11 -1.07 9.16
C HIS A 82 -1.12 0.01 8.08
N PHE A 83 -0.44 -0.27 6.97
CA PHE A 83 -0.52 0.54 5.77
C PHE A 83 -1.54 -0.08 4.81
N ASP A 84 -2.70 0.56 4.72
CA ASP A 84 -3.76 0.18 3.78
C ASP A 84 -3.37 0.58 2.35
N LEU A 85 -3.00 -0.43 1.56
CA LEU A 85 -2.78 -0.36 0.11
C LEU A 85 -3.76 -1.27 -0.64
N SER A 86 -4.93 -1.51 -0.06
CA SER A 86 -6.02 -2.20 -0.73
C SER A 86 -6.54 -1.39 -1.92
N GLY A 87 -7.19 -2.08 -2.86
CA GLY A 87 -7.79 -1.49 -4.05
C GLY A 87 -6.78 -1.03 -5.09
N ASN A 88 -5.51 -1.46 -5.01
CA ASN A 88 -4.51 -1.23 -6.06
C ASN A 88 -4.34 -2.45 -6.97
N TYR A 89 -3.89 -2.20 -8.20
CA TYR A 89 -3.47 -3.22 -9.15
C TYR A 89 -1.97 -3.46 -9.04
N TRP A 90 -1.56 -4.73 -8.93
CA TRP A 90 -0.17 -5.09 -8.64
C TRP A 90 0.53 -5.79 -9.80
N GLY A 91 -0.11 -5.92 -10.96
CA GLY A 91 0.40 -6.76 -12.06
C GLY A 91 0.26 -8.27 -11.82
N THR A 92 -0.26 -8.68 -10.66
CA THR A 92 -0.56 -10.08 -10.31
C THR A 92 -1.82 -10.15 -9.43
N THR A 93 -2.44 -11.32 -9.39
CA THR A 93 -3.54 -11.65 -8.48
C THR A 93 -3.17 -12.74 -7.48
N THR A 94 -1.91 -13.20 -7.50
CA THR A 94 -1.43 -14.28 -6.62
C THR A 94 -0.93 -13.67 -5.31
N THR A 95 -1.64 -13.94 -4.21
CA THR A 95 -1.26 -13.42 -2.88
C THR A 95 0.14 -13.88 -2.46
N ALA A 96 0.49 -15.14 -2.69
CA ALA A 96 1.84 -15.64 -2.41
C ALA A 96 2.95 -14.86 -3.14
N GLN A 97 2.68 -14.36 -4.34
CA GLN A 97 3.63 -13.53 -5.07
C GLN A 97 3.70 -12.10 -4.50
N LEU A 98 2.59 -11.57 -3.97
CA LEU A 98 2.57 -10.29 -3.27
C LEU A 98 3.29 -10.37 -1.93
N ASP A 99 3.12 -11.48 -1.21
CA ASP A 99 3.85 -11.78 0.02
C ASP A 99 5.37 -11.81 -0.26
N ASP A 100 5.80 -12.40 -1.38
CA ASP A 100 7.21 -12.38 -1.81
C ASP A 100 7.70 -11.01 -2.31
N TRP A 101 6.82 -10.06 -2.61
CA TRP A 101 7.16 -8.75 -3.18
C TRP A 101 7.07 -7.61 -2.17
N ILE A 102 6.45 -7.84 -1.03
CA ILE A 102 6.29 -6.87 0.04
C ILE A 102 7.30 -7.26 1.12
N TYR A 103 8.04 -6.27 1.62
CA TYR A 103 8.97 -6.49 2.72
C TYR A 103 8.53 -5.66 3.93
N ASP A 104 7.94 -6.35 4.91
CA ASP A 104 7.27 -5.74 6.06
C ASP A 104 7.49 -6.54 7.37
N HIS A 105 6.61 -6.37 8.37
CA HIS A 105 6.67 -7.09 9.65
C HIS A 105 6.55 -8.63 9.48
N ASN A 106 5.78 -9.11 8.50
CA ASN A 106 5.58 -10.55 8.28
C ASN A 106 6.89 -11.25 7.85
N ASP A 107 7.77 -10.53 7.18
CA ASP A 107 9.11 -11.02 6.82
C ASP A 107 10.15 -10.81 7.93
N ARG A 108 9.93 -9.78 8.74
CA ARG A 108 10.89 -9.36 9.76
C ARG A 108 10.17 -8.72 10.95
N GLU A 109 10.03 -9.50 12.02
CA GLU A 109 9.34 -9.10 13.26
C GLU A 109 9.85 -7.77 13.87
N SER A 110 11.10 -7.37 13.61
CA SER A 110 11.64 -6.08 14.06
C SER A 110 11.11 -4.86 13.29
N TYR A 111 10.36 -5.06 12.22
CA TYR A 111 9.67 -3.98 11.50
C TYR A 111 8.31 -3.74 12.11
N TRP A 112 7.83 -2.51 11.98
CA TRP A 112 6.70 -2.05 12.77
C TRP A 112 5.39 -2.02 11.99
N SER A 113 5.46 -2.22 10.67
CA SER A 113 4.34 -2.01 9.77
C SER A 113 3.97 -3.32 9.08
N ILE A 114 2.68 -3.58 8.96
CA ILE A 114 2.09 -4.59 8.07
C ILE A 114 1.48 -3.86 6.88
N VAL A 115 1.69 -4.37 5.67
CA VAL A 115 1.08 -3.82 4.45
C VAL A 115 -0.16 -4.63 4.10
N ASP A 116 -1.32 -4.00 4.19
CA ASP A 116 -2.60 -4.61 3.82
C ASP A 116 -2.88 -4.31 2.34
N TYR A 117 -2.70 -5.31 1.47
CA TYR A 117 -2.90 -5.16 0.02
C TYR A 117 -4.25 -5.70 -0.48
N LEU A 118 -5.01 -6.39 0.38
CA LEU A 118 -6.32 -6.95 0.05
C LEU A 118 -7.46 -6.03 0.51
N PRO A 119 -8.57 -5.95 -0.24
CA PRO A 119 -8.81 -6.59 -1.55
C PRO A 119 -7.95 -5.99 -2.68
N LEU A 120 -7.63 -6.77 -3.70
CA LEU A 120 -6.99 -6.25 -4.92
C LEU A 120 -7.99 -5.43 -5.75
N GLU A 121 -7.51 -4.57 -6.64
CA GLU A 121 -8.38 -3.82 -7.57
C GLU A 121 -9.34 -4.77 -8.32
N GLY A 122 -10.62 -4.37 -8.37
CA GLY A 122 -11.68 -5.14 -9.04
C GLY A 122 -12.19 -6.35 -8.26
N MET A 123 -11.57 -6.71 -7.13
CA MET A 123 -12.14 -7.70 -6.22
C MET A 123 -13.25 -7.08 -5.37
N PRO A 124 -14.31 -7.85 -5.02
CA PRO A 124 -15.31 -7.38 -4.08
C PRO A 124 -14.66 -6.99 -2.75
N ILE A 125 -14.98 -5.80 -2.24
CA ILE A 125 -14.68 -5.49 -0.85
C ILE A 125 -15.48 -6.47 0.00
N PRO A 126 -14.87 -7.19 0.96
CA PRO A 126 -15.62 -8.02 1.90
C PRO A 126 -16.61 -7.14 2.65
N THR A 127 -17.85 -7.06 2.17
CA THR A 127 -18.92 -6.41 2.91
C THR A 127 -19.23 -7.31 4.09
N GLU A 128 -19.29 -6.75 5.28
CA GLU A 128 -19.81 -7.41 6.49
C GLU A 128 -21.29 -7.81 6.30
N GLU A 129 -21.61 -8.72 5.38
CA GLU A 129 -22.98 -9.18 5.15
C GLU A 129 -23.57 -9.80 6.43
N SER A 130 -22.72 -10.23 7.38
CA SER A 130 -23.15 -10.70 8.70
C SER A 130 -23.67 -9.59 9.64
N SER A 131 -23.20 -8.35 9.51
CA SER A 131 -23.56 -7.26 10.44
C SER A 131 -24.86 -6.58 10.04
N MET A 132 -25.06 -6.33 8.74
CA MET A 132 -26.29 -5.69 8.24
C MET A 132 -27.52 -6.60 8.31
N GLY A 133 -27.34 -7.92 8.08
CA GLY A 133 -28.41 -8.90 8.28
C GLY A 133 -28.86 -8.97 9.74
N ARG A 134 -27.91 -8.96 10.70
CA ARG A 134 -28.19 -8.92 12.14
C ARG A 134 -28.78 -7.59 12.60
N LEU A 135 -28.37 -6.48 12.00
CA LEU A 135 -28.93 -5.15 12.31
C LEU A 135 -30.39 -5.06 11.86
N LYS A 136 -30.70 -5.45 10.61
CA LYS A 136 -32.09 -5.47 10.11
C LYS A 136 -32.97 -6.42 10.93
N ALA A 137 -32.48 -7.60 11.29
CA ALA A 137 -33.23 -8.54 12.13
C ALA A 137 -33.61 -7.95 13.50
N ARG A 138 -32.80 -7.04 14.08
CA ARG A 138 -33.12 -6.38 15.36
C ARG A 138 -34.17 -5.27 15.26
N PHE A 139 -34.40 -4.70 14.07
CA PHE A 139 -35.36 -3.62 13.84
C PHE A 139 -36.64 -4.07 13.11
N SER A 140 -36.69 -5.32 12.64
CA SER A 140 -37.90 -5.91 12.05
C SER A 140 -38.83 -6.57 13.09
N ASP A 141 -38.38 -6.70 14.35
CA ASP A 141 -39.14 -7.27 15.47
C ASP A 141 -39.74 -6.20 16.43
N GLN A 142 -39.88 -4.95 15.98
CA GLN A 142 -40.60 -3.87 16.70
C GLN A 142 -41.90 -3.46 16.00
#